data_AF-A0A1J9Q7P7-F1
#
_entry.id   AF-A0A1J9Q7P7-F1
#
_cell.length_a   1.000
_cell.length_b   1.000
_cell.length_c   1.000
_cell.angle_alpha   90.00
_cell.angle_beta   90.00
_cell.angle_gamma   90.00
#
_symmetry.space_group_name_H-M   'P 1'
#
loop_
_entity.id
_entity.type
_entity.pdbx_description
1 polymer ?
#
loop_
_entity_poly.entity_id
_entity_poly.type
_entity_poly.pdbx_seq_one_letter_code
_entity_poly.pdbx_strand_id
1 'polypeptide(L)'
;MTDIQISEEGAGATGCRPKASPPPPPHPPQAPDGTDDRDDAHGEVTSAEEWDDALRAAEEHIRDVKQPRGCFECYAHPGSSDHRRIHRYSRPADLGRHFRDEHLRHLKDGEPAWCSWCEIKLEHRMDVQDHAKIVHRVHT
;
A
#
# COMPACT_ATOMS: atom_id res chain seq x y z
N MET A 1 48.08 -31.86 53.32
CA MET A 1 47.87 -30.53 53.92
C MET A 1 47.19 -29.72 52.82
N THR A 2 45.87 -29.86 52.69
CA THR A 2 44.84 -29.04 53.36
C THR A 2 44.82 -27.62 52.78
N ASP A 3 43.94 -27.31 51.82
CA ASP A 3 42.48 -26.98 51.92
C ASP A 3 42.23 -25.47 52.07
N ILE A 4 40.96 -25.02 51.94
CA ILE A 4 40.43 -23.63 52.07
C ILE A 4 40.51 -22.77 50.79
N GLN A 5 39.45 -22.14 50.24
CA GLN A 5 37.98 -22.20 50.42
C GLN A 5 37.32 -21.60 49.13
N ILE A 6 36.34 -22.22 48.44
CA ILE A 6 34.86 -22.00 48.48
C ILE A 6 34.42 -20.58 48.94
N SER A 7 33.70 -19.75 48.18
CA SER A 7 32.22 -19.69 48.01
C SER A 7 31.82 -18.26 47.52
N GLU A 8 30.62 -17.86 47.06
CA GLU A 8 29.34 -18.51 46.65
C GLU A 8 28.48 -17.53 45.78
N GLU A 9 27.76 -18.04 44.78
CA GLU A 9 26.33 -17.87 44.43
C GLU A 9 25.55 -16.50 44.52
N GLY A 10 24.65 -16.28 43.55
CA GLY A 10 23.65 -15.18 43.55
C GLY A 10 23.18 -14.71 42.15
N ALA A 11 22.57 -15.57 41.32
CA ALA A 11 21.12 -15.79 41.24
C ALA A 11 20.29 -14.61 40.69
N GLY A 12 19.67 -14.79 39.51
CA GLY A 12 18.80 -13.80 38.86
C GLY A 12 18.11 -14.36 37.61
N ALA A 13 17.16 -15.27 37.79
CA ALA A 13 16.47 -15.97 36.69
C ALA A 13 15.15 -15.30 36.28
N THR A 14 14.86 -15.23 34.98
CA THR A 14 13.57 -15.69 34.42
C THR A 14 13.59 -15.71 32.89
N GLY A 15 13.37 -16.87 32.28
CA GLY A 15 13.18 -17.01 30.84
C GLY A 15 11.69 -16.98 30.47
N CYS A 16 11.35 -16.34 29.34
CA CYS A 16 10.01 -16.39 28.77
C CYS A 16 9.91 -17.47 27.69
N ARG A 17 9.19 -18.55 28.01
CA ARG A 17 8.87 -19.67 27.12
C ARG A 17 7.87 -19.24 26.03
N PRO A 18 8.13 -19.48 24.73
CA PRO A 18 7.13 -19.24 23.68
C PRO A 18 5.91 -20.16 23.87
N LYS A 19 4.71 -19.61 23.68
CA LYS A 19 3.45 -20.36 23.69
C LYS A 19 3.16 -20.89 22.28
N ALA A 20 2.96 -22.19 22.16
CA ALA A 20 2.47 -22.80 20.92
C ALA A 20 0.96 -22.55 20.75
N SER A 21 0.53 -22.32 19.51
CA SER A 21 -0.89 -22.17 19.14
C SER A 21 -1.64 -23.51 19.26
N PRO A 22 -2.96 -23.49 19.55
CA PRO A 22 -3.79 -24.70 19.56
C PRO A 22 -4.06 -25.25 18.15
N PRO A 23 -4.34 -26.55 17.99
CA PRO A 23 -4.71 -27.15 16.71
C PRO A 23 -6.14 -26.76 16.27
N PRO A 24 -6.45 -26.80 14.96
CA PRO A 24 -7.80 -26.53 14.45
C PRO A 24 -8.81 -27.65 14.81
N PRO A 25 -10.11 -27.33 14.92
CA PRO A 25 -11.15 -28.32 15.17
C PRO A 25 -11.43 -29.21 13.92
N PRO A 26 -11.90 -30.46 14.11
CA PRO A 26 -12.23 -31.36 13.02
C PRO A 26 -13.55 -31.00 12.31
N HIS A 27 -13.63 -31.32 11.01
CA HIS A 27 -14.82 -31.12 10.17
C HIS A 27 -15.93 -32.17 10.45
N PRO A 28 -17.22 -31.82 10.37
CA PRO A 28 -18.32 -32.78 10.25
C PRO A 28 -18.53 -33.25 8.78
N PRO A 29 -19.10 -34.47 8.55
CA PRO A 29 -19.21 -35.09 7.22
C PRO A 29 -20.47 -34.70 6.41
N GLN A 30 -20.42 -34.94 5.10
CA GLN A 30 -21.50 -34.76 4.09
C GLN A 30 -22.29 -36.09 3.90
N ALA A 31 -23.33 -36.31 3.06
CA ALA A 31 -24.11 -35.58 2.01
C ALA A 31 -25.47 -36.36 1.83
N PRO A 32 -26.26 -36.30 0.72
CA PRO A 32 -26.58 -35.25 -0.29
C PRO A 32 -28.13 -35.11 -0.55
N ASP A 33 -28.49 -34.36 -1.61
CA ASP A 33 -29.65 -34.54 -2.54
C ASP A 33 -30.86 -33.56 -2.50
N GLY A 34 -31.22 -33.04 -3.69
CA GLY A 34 -32.61 -32.76 -4.10
C GLY A 34 -33.21 -31.33 -3.98
N THR A 35 -33.05 -30.49 -5.01
CA THR A 35 -34.08 -29.72 -5.80
C THR A 35 -33.36 -28.61 -6.58
N ASP A 36 -33.21 -28.67 -7.90
CA ASP A 36 -34.22 -28.42 -8.97
C ASP A 36 -34.55 -26.91 -9.14
N ASP A 37 -34.16 -26.39 -10.31
CA ASP A 37 -34.41 -25.10 -10.97
C ASP A 37 -34.94 -23.89 -10.16
N ARG A 38 -34.12 -22.81 -10.14
CA ARG A 38 -34.49 -21.46 -10.67
C ARG A 38 -33.25 -20.74 -11.24
N ASP A 39 -33.42 -20.07 -12.37
CA ASP A 39 -32.53 -18.99 -12.84
C ASP A 39 -32.44 -17.89 -11.78
N ASP A 40 -31.23 -17.67 -11.24
CA ASP A 40 -30.89 -16.42 -10.55
C ASP A 40 -29.51 -15.97 -11.04
N ALA A 41 -29.53 -14.96 -11.92
CA ALA A 41 -28.36 -14.38 -12.56
C ALA A 41 -27.56 -13.49 -11.59
N HIS A 42 -27.05 -14.08 -10.52
CA HIS A 42 -25.98 -13.52 -9.72
C HIS A 42 -24.67 -13.74 -10.47
N GLY A 43 -24.37 -12.82 -11.39
CA GLY A 43 -23.09 -12.79 -12.09
C GLY A 43 -21.94 -12.88 -11.07
N GLU A 44 -21.01 -13.78 -11.33
CA GLU A 44 -19.81 -13.92 -10.50
C GLU A 44 -18.98 -12.64 -10.65
N VAL A 45 -19.17 -11.70 -9.71
CA VAL A 45 -18.33 -10.50 -9.58
C VAL A 45 -16.92 -10.99 -9.37
N THR A 46 -16.14 -10.94 -10.43
CA THR A 46 -14.76 -11.44 -10.40
C THR A 46 -13.91 -10.43 -9.65
N SER A 47 -12.84 -10.90 -9.00
CA SER A 47 -11.89 -9.97 -8.36
C SER A 47 -11.33 -8.94 -9.34
N ALA A 48 -11.28 -9.24 -10.65
CA ALA A 48 -10.84 -8.31 -11.68
C ALA A 48 -11.79 -7.11 -11.87
N GLU A 49 -13.11 -7.31 -11.81
CA GLU A 49 -14.08 -6.22 -11.91
C GLU A 49 -13.99 -5.28 -10.69
N GLU A 50 -13.76 -5.82 -9.49
CA GLU A 50 -13.51 -5.02 -8.28
C GLU A 50 -12.21 -4.19 -8.42
N TRP A 51 -11.17 -4.73 -9.06
CA TRP A 51 -9.93 -3.98 -9.35
C TRP A 51 -10.13 -2.87 -10.38
N ASP A 52 -10.88 -3.12 -11.46
CA ASP A 52 -11.18 -2.11 -12.49
C ASP A 52 -12.03 -0.96 -11.93
N ASP A 53 -13.03 -1.25 -11.09
CA ASP A 53 -13.83 -0.23 -10.41
C ASP A 53 -12.99 0.53 -9.36
N ALA A 54 -12.09 -0.14 -8.65
CA ALA A 54 -11.16 0.53 -7.71
C ALA A 54 -10.17 1.46 -8.44
N LEU A 55 -9.66 1.06 -9.61
CA LEU A 55 -8.83 1.91 -10.48
C LEU A 55 -9.62 3.13 -10.98
N ARG A 56 -10.82 2.92 -11.51
CA ARG A 56 -11.71 4.01 -11.96
C ARG A 56 -12.02 5.01 -10.84
N ALA A 57 -12.34 4.52 -9.64
CA ALA A 57 -12.60 5.35 -8.47
C ALA A 57 -11.34 6.11 -7.99
N ALA A 58 -10.16 5.51 -8.11
CA ALA A 58 -8.89 6.20 -7.84
C ALA A 58 -8.62 7.31 -8.86
N GLU A 59 -8.93 7.08 -10.14
CA GLU A 59 -8.77 8.06 -11.22
C GLU A 59 -9.65 9.30 -11.02
N GLU A 60 -10.96 9.12 -10.82
CA GLU A 60 -11.89 10.22 -10.47
C GLU A 60 -11.41 10.95 -9.20
N HIS A 61 -10.96 10.20 -8.18
CA HIS A 61 -10.49 10.82 -6.95
C HIS A 61 -9.25 11.71 -7.16
N ILE A 62 -8.34 11.33 -8.07
CA ILE A 62 -7.17 12.13 -8.43
C ILE A 62 -7.58 13.31 -9.31
N ARG A 63 -8.47 13.10 -10.29
CA ARG A 63 -8.89 14.08 -11.30
C ARG A 63 -9.76 15.20 -10.73
N ASP A 64 -10.80 14.85 -9.97
CA ASP A 64 -11.94 15.76 -9.72
C ASP A 64 -11.97 16.34 -8.31
N VAL A 65 -11.35 15.68 -7.32
CA VAL A 65 -11.36 16.18 -5.94
C VAL A 65 -10.34 17.30 -5.74
N LYS A 66 -10.82 18.43 -5.19
CA LYS A 66 -10.05 19.64 -4.87
C LYS A 66 -8.78 19.40 -4.05
N GLN A 67 -8.76 18.36 -3.22
CA GLN A 67 -7.60 17.94 -2.44
C GLN A 67 -7.47 16.42 -2.53
N PRO A 68 -6.86 15.90 -3.60
CA PRO A 68 -6.77 14.47 -3.86
C PRO A 68 -5.89 13.80 -2.81
N ARG A 69 -6.12 12.50 -2.58
CA ARG A 69 -5.32 11.68 -1.67
C ARG A 69 -4.68 10.47 -2.34
N GLY A 70 -4.89 10.27 -3.65
CA GLY A 70 -4.10 9.37 -4.48
C GLY A 70 -2.91 10.08 -5.12
N CYS A 71 -1.87 9.35 -5.51
CA CYS A 71 -0.71 9.92 -6.20
C CYS A 71 -0.86 9.73 -7.71
N PHE A 72 -0.98 10.84 -8.46
CA PHE A 72 -1.14 10.85 -9.92
C PHE A 72 0.00 10.10 -10.64
N GLU A 73 1.24 10.29 -10.17
CA GLU A 73 2.41 9.65 -10.77
C GLU A 73 2.41 8.15 -10.46
N CYS A 74 2.07 7.73 -9.24
CA CYS A 74 1.88 6.30 -8.95
C CYS A 74 0.75 5.66 -9.76
N TYR A 75 -0.35 6.38 -10.02
CA TYR A 75 -1.45 5.88 -10.84
C TYR A 75 -1.01 5.64 -12.30
N ALA A 76 -0.46 6.67 -12.92
CA ALA A 76 -0.15 6.66 -14.35
C ALA A 76 1.16 5.95 -14.71
N HIS A 77 2.11 5.77 -13.77
CA HIS A 77 3.40 5.17 -14.09
C HIS A 77 3.24 3.68 -14.52
N PRO A 78 3.78 3.27 -15.69
CA PRO A 78 3.60 1.91 -16.20
C PRO A 78 4.09 0.80 -15.25
N GLY A 79 5.16 1.07 -14.50
CA GLY A 79 5.77 0.13 -13.55
C GLY A 79 5.11 0.05 -12.16
N SER A 80 4.02 0.79 -11.89
CA SER A 80 3.30 0.68 -10.63
C SER A 80 2.47 -0.60 -10.53
N SER A 81 2.34 -1.16 -9.33
CA SER A 81 1.33 -2.18 -9.03
C SER A 81 -0.03 -1.54 -8.76
N ASP A 82 -1.12 -2.29 -8.94
CA ASP A 82 -2.48 -1.74 -8.83
C ASP A 82 -2.79 -1.25 -7.40
N HIS A 83 -2.31 -1.96 -6.38
CA HIS A 83 -2.28 -1.46 -4.99
C HIS A 83 -1.64 -0.07 -4.86
N ARG A 84 -0.57 0.23 -5.60
CA ARG A 84 0.11 1.55 -5.59
C ARG A 84 -0.68 2.59 -6.39
N ARG A 85 -1.36 2.18 -7.48
CA ARG A 85 -2.26 3.03 -8.28
C ARG A 85 -3.46 3.49 -7.48
N ILE A 86 -4.13 2.57 -6.77
CA ILE A 86 -5.32 2.88 -5.95
C ILE A 86 -4.98 3.41 -4.55
N HIS A 87 -3.70 3.47 -4.15
CA HIS A 87 -3.31 3.82 -2.79
C HIS A 87 -3.77 5.24 -2.41
N ARG A 88 -4.59 5.32 -1.35
CA ARG A 88 -5.10 6.59 -0.82
C ARG A 88 -4.45 6.92 0.52
N TYR A 89 -3.67 7.99 0.56
CA TYR A 89 -3.05 8.50 1.78
C TYR A 89 -4.09 9.02 2.77
N SER A 90 -3.86 8.80 4.07
CA SER A 90 -4.76 9.27 5.14
C SER A 90 -4.83 10.79 5.19
N ARG A 91 -3.71 11.50 4.98
CA ARG A 91 -3.62 12.97 5.00
C ARG A 91 -3.00 13.49 3.70
N PRO A 92 -3.45 14.66 3.19
CA PRO A 92 -2.81 15.32 2.04
C PRO A 92 -1.31 15.61 2.24
N ALA A 93 -0.87 15.87 3.48
CA ALA A 93 0.54 16.04 3.82
C ALA A 93 1.37 14.75 3.71
N ASP A 94 0.74 13.58 3.81
CA ASP A 94 1.43 12.29 3.62
C ASP A 94 1.62 12.01 2.12
N LEU A 95 0.63 12.33 1.28
CA LEU A 95 0.76 12.33 -0.18
C LEU A 95 1.87 13.31 -0.64
N GLY A 96 1.88 14.53 -0.11
CA GLY A 96 2.91 15.53 -0.43
C GLY A 96 4.31 15.12 0.01
N ARG A 97 4.45 14.40 1.14
CA ARG A 97 5.73 13.81 1.57
C ARG A 97 6.16 12.69 0.64
N HIS A 98 5.27 11.73 0.39
CA HIS A 98 5.49 10.62 -0.54
C HIS A 98 5.97 11.12 -1.91
N PHE A 99 5.32 12.13 -2.50
CA PHE A 99 5.71 12.66 -3.79
C PHE A 99 7.14 13.24 -3.80
N ARG A 100 7.51 14.00 -2.76
CA ARG A 100 8.89 14.51 -2.62
C ARG A 100 9.91 13.38 -2.46
N ASP A 101 9.59 12.37 -1.67
CA ASP A 101 10.52 11.30 -1.30
C ASP A 101 10.72 10.25 -2.41
N GLU A 102 9.66 9.91 -3.14
CA GLU A 102 9.68 8.85 -4.16
C GLU A 102 9.94 9.40 -5.58
N HIS A 103 9.31 10.53 -5.92
CA HIS A 103 9.29 11.06 -7.29
C HIS A 103 10.23 12.26 -7.51
N LEU A 104 10.50 13.09 -6.48
CA LEU A 104 11.44 14.23 -6.63
C LEU A 104 12.85 13.97 -6.10
N ARG A 105 13.05 12.99 -5.21
CA ARG A 105 14.35 12.76 -4.53
C ARG A 105 15.47 12.33 -5.49
N HIS A 106 15.11 11.59 -6.54
CA HIS A 106 16.06 11.01 -7.48
C HIS A 106 16.32 11.88 -8.72
N LEU A 107 15.55 12.97 -8.88
CA LEU A 107 15.76 13.94 -9.95
C LEU A 107 16.97 14.82 -9.60
N LYS A 108 17.96 14.84 -10.50
CA LYS A 108 19.11 15.74 -10.41
C LYS A 108 18.72 17.11 -10.96
N ASP A 109 19.38 18.16 -10.47
CA ASP A 109 19.17 19.50 -11.02
C ASP A 109 19.66 19.55 -12.48
N GLY A 110 18.81 20.08 -13.37
CA GLY A 110 19.06 20.12 -14.82
C GLY A 110 18.68 18.86 -15.60
N GLU A 111 18.34 17.74 -14.94
CA GLU A 111 17.78 16.57 -15.62
C GLU A 111 16.27 16.72 -15.79
N PRO A 112 15.71 16.50 -16.99
CA PRO A 112 14.28 16.59 -17.21
C PRO A 112 13.54 15.40 -16.60
N ALA A 113 12.32 15.64 -16.15
CA ALA A 113 11.38 14.63 -15.70
C ALA A 113 10.16 14.57 -16.62
N TRP A 114 9.43 13.46 -16.54
CA TRP A 114 8.14 13.29 -17.19
C TRP A 114 7.06 13.20 -16.12
N CYS A 115 5.91 13.84 -16.35
CA CYS A 115 4.69 13.55 -15.61
C CYS A 115 3.94 12.46 -16.37
N SER A 116 3.86 11.24 -15.80
CA SER A 116 3.21 10.11 -16.48
C SER A 116 1.70 10.33 -16.67
N TRP A 117 1.07 11.17 -15.85
CA TRP A 117 -0.36 11.47 -15.96
C TRP A 117 -0.68 12.49 -17.07
N CYS A 118 0.13 13.53 -17.20
CA CYS A 118 -0.09 14.59 -18.19
C CYS A 118 0.66 14.36 -19.51
N GLU A 119 1.52 13.35 -19.57
CA GLU A 119 2.37 13.02 -20.73
C GLU A 119 3.28 14.19 -21.19
N ILE A 120 3.63 15.10 -20.27
CA ILE A 120 4.51 16.24 -20.53
C ILE A 120 5.90 16.07 -19.93
N LYS A 121 6.88 16.63 -20.62
CA LYS A 121 8.26 16.82 -20.15
C LYS A 121 8.39 18.14 -19.38
N LEU A 122 9.09 18.08 -18.26
CA LEU A 122 9.36 19.20 -17.35
C LEU A 122 10.88 19.30 -17.17
N GLU A 123 11.47 20.46 -17.44
CA GLU A 123 12.94 20.57 -17.60
C GLU A 123 13.70 20.53 -16.28
N HIS A 124 13.10 21.03 -15.19
CA HIS A 124 13.75 21.10 -13.89
C HIS A 124 12.87 20.53 -12.78
N ARG A 125 13.53 20.01 -11.73
CA ARG A 125 12.89 19.50 -10.51
C ARG A 125 11.90 20.47 -9.86
N MET A 126 12.16 21.78 -9.95
CA MET A 126 11.24 22.83 -9.47
C MET A 126 9.96 22.90 -10.31
N ASP A 127 10.05 22.74 -11.63
CA ASP A 127 8.90 22.71 -12.54
C ASP A 127 8.00 21.51 -12.22
N VAL A 128 8.60 20.35 -11.91
CA VAL A 128 7.86 19.15 -11.45
C VAL A 128 7.13 19.41 -10.15
N GLN A 129 7.77 20.09 -9.20
CA GLN A 129 7.16 20.42 -7.91
C GLN A 129 6.00 21.40 -8.05
N ASP A 130 6.15 22.45 -8.87
CA ASP A 130 5.08 23.44 -9.08
C ASP A 130 3.95 22.87 -9.96
N HIS A 131 4.27 22.07 -10.98
CA HIS A 131 3.30 21.30 -11.75
C HIS A 131 2.45 20.38 -10.86
N ALA A 132 3.08 19.58 -9.99
CA ALA A 132 2.37 18.71 -9.05
C ALA A 132 1.43 19.50 -8.11
N LYS A 133 1.83 20.71 -7.72
CA LYS A 133 1.05 21.60 -6.85
C LYS A 133 -0.11 22.30 -7.57
N ILE A 134 0.11 22.80 -8.78
CA ILE A 134 -0.88 23.59 -9.55
C ILE A 134 -1.86 22.67 -10.28
N VAL A 135 -1.36 21.66 -11.00
CA VAL A 135 -2.16 20.77 -11.86
C VAL A 135 -2.78 19.65 -11.03
N HIS A 136 -1.98 18.97 -10.21
CA HIS A 136 -2.43 17.80 -9.43
C HIS A 136 -2.79 18.11 -7.97
N ARG A 137 -2.66 19.37 -7.53
CA ARG A 137 -3.08 19.83 -6.19
C ARG A 137 -2.36 19.08 -5.05
N VAL A 138 -1.16 18.58 -5.32
CA VAL A 138 -0.29 17.89 -4.35
C VAL A 138 0.49 18.93 -3.56
N HIS A 139 0.22 19.03 -2.26
CA HIS A 139 0.89 19.97 -1.37
C HIS A 139 2.25 19.43 -0.90
N THR A 140 3.26 19.62 -1.74
CA THR A 140 4.69 19.40 -1.43
C THR A 140 5.26 20.49 -0.55
#